data_AF-A0A1Q3MLF7-F1
#
_entry.id   AF-A0A1Q3MLF7-F1
#
_cell.length_a   1.000
_cell.length_b   1.000
_cell.length_c   1.000
_cell.angle_alpha   90.00
_cell.angle_beta   90.00
_cell.angle_gamma   90.00
#
_symmetry.space_group_name_H-M   'P 1'
#
loop_
_entity.id
_entity.type
_entity.pdbx_description
1 polymer ?
#
loop_
_entity_poly.entity_id
_entity_poly.type
_entity_poly.pdbx_seq_one_letter_code
_entity_poly.pdbx_strand_id
1 'polypeptide(L)'
;MGRGKYSSEQILAILKEQEAGTPVADLCRTYGMHQETFYAWKRKYTGMQGGDVQKLRQLAEENARLKKVVANMALEIDALKDALEKNS
;
A
#
# COMPACT_ATOMS: atom_id res chain seq x y z
N MET A 1 -13.28 1.59 6.29
CA MET A 1 -12.36 0.63 6.92
C MET A 1 -11.88 1.26 8.22
N GLY A 2 -12.42 0.83 9.37
CA GLY A 2 -12.08 1.42 10.67
C GLY A 2 -10.56 1.33 10.91
N ARG A 3 -9.97 2.37 11.51
CA ARG A 3 -8.55 2.36 11.91
C ARG A 3 -8.37 1.22 12.91
N GLY A 4 -7.82 0.10 12.44
CA GLY A 4 -7.40 -0.99 13.32
C GLY A 4 -6.38 -0.47 14.33
N LYS A 5 -6.33 -1.10 15.50
CA LYS A 5 -5.42 -0.75 16.61
C LYS A 5 -3.93 -0.73 16.19
N TYR A 6 -3.57 -1.37 15.09
CA TYR A 6 -2.21 -1.45 14.55
C TYR A 6 -2.16 -0.97 13.10
N SER A 7 -1.17 -0.14 12.76
CA SER A 7 -0.90 0.24 11.37
C SER A 7 -0.24 -0.92 10.60
N SER A 8 -0.31 -0.90 9.26
CA SER A 8 0.40 -1.91 8.46
C SER A 8 1.91 -1.88 8.67
N GLU A 9 2.49 -0.70 8.90
CA GLU A 9 3.92 -0.54 9.24
C GLU A 9 4.27 -1.19 10.58
N GLN A 10 3.44 -1.00 11.61
CA GLN A 10 3.61 -1.66 12.91
C GLN A 10 3.50 -3.18 12.80
N ILE A 11 2.53 -3.69 12.04
CA ILE A 11 2.38 -5.13 11.82
C ILE A 11 3.64 -5.72 11.16
N LEU A 12 4.17 -5.06 10.13
CA LEU A 12 5.39 -5.52 9.44
C LEU A 12 6.62 -5.48 10.35
N ALA A 13 6.76 -4.45 11.20
CA ALA A 13 7.84 -4.36 12.18
C ALA A 13 7.81 -5.55 13.17
N ILE A 14 6.63 -5.85 13.72
CA ILE A 14 6.44 -6.98 14.64
C ILE A 14 6.75 -8.33 13.96
N LEU A 15 6.32 -8.51 12.70
CA LEU A 15 6.65 -9.72 11.94
C LEU A 15 8.16 -9.86 11.71
N LYS A 16 8.86 -8.76 11.43
CA LYS A 16 10.32 -8.74 11.26
C LYS A 16 11.06 -9.05 12.56
N GLU A 17 10.58 -8.58 13.71
CA GLU A 17 11.13 -8.95 15.02
C GLU A 17 11.02 -10.46 15.29
N GLN A 18 9.93 -11.09 14.85
CA GLN A 18 9.79 -12.55 14.93
C GLN A 18 10.78 -13.25 13.99
N GLU A 19 10.92 -12.78 12.75
CA GLU A 19 11.89 -13.31 11.78
C GLU A 19 13.34 -13.19 12.28
N ALA A 20 13.64 -12.15 13.06
CA ALA A 20 14.93 -11.96 13.73
C ALA A 20 15.15 -12.88 14.95
N GLY A 21 14.16 -13.70 15.32
CA GLY A 21 14.28 -14.73 16.36
C GLY A 21 13.51 -14.46 17.64
N THR A 22 12.76 -13.35 17.75
CA THR A 22 11.96 -13.07 18.95
C THR A 22 10.78 -14.06 19.06
N PRO A 23 10.58 -14.73 20.20
CA PRO A 23 9.45 -15.63 20.39
C PRO A 23 8.10 -14.92 20.26
N VAL A 24 7.14 -15.56 19.58
CA VAL A 24 5.78 -15.02 19.38
C VAL A 24 5.09 -14.71 20.73
N ALA A 25 5.34 -15.51 21.76
CA ALA A 25 4.78 -15.31 23.10
C ALA A 25 5.22 -13.97 23.72
N ASP A 26 6.48 -13.58 23.50
CA ASP A 26 7.02 -12.33 24.04
C ASP A 26 6.50 -11.14 23.25
N LEU A 27 6.41 -11.24 21.93
CA LEU A 27 5.75 -10.24 21.09
C LEU A 27 4.30 -10.01 21.50
N CYS A 28 3.57 -11.09 21.81
CA CYS A 28 2.18 -11.00 22.28
C CYS A 28 2.05 -10.21 23.59
N ARG A 29 2.99 -10.42 24.53
CA ARG A 29 3.04 -9.69 25.81
C ARG A 29 3.42 -8.23 25.60
N THR A 30 4.48 -7.96 24.83
CA THR A 30 5.01 -6.61 24.59
C THR A 30 4.00 -5.72 23.86
N TYR A 31 3.36 -6.25 22.81
CA TYR A 31 2.45 -5.48 21.97
C TYR A 31 0.97 -5.60 22.37
N GLY A 32 0.66 -6.35 23.43
CA GLY A 32 -0.70 -6.54 23.92
C GLY A 32 -1.62 -7.16 22.87
N MET A 33 -1.14 -8.21 22.21
CA MET A 33 -1.81 -8.89 21.11
C MET A 33 -1.98 -10.38 21.38
N HIS A 34 -2.96 -11.00 20.76
CA HIS A 34 -3.17 -12.45 20.85
C HIS A 34 -2.33 -13.17 19.80
N GLN A 35 -1.90 -14.41 20.10
CA GLN A 35 -1.13 -15.22 19.14
C GLN A 35 -1.91 -15.46 17.84
N GLU A 36 -3.23 -15.64 17.92
CA GLU A 36 -4.07 -15.80 16.74
C GLU A 36 -3.99 -14.57 15.81
N THR A 37 -3.98 -13.36 16.38
CA THR A 37 -3.79 -12.11 15.63
C THR A 37 -2.43 -12.10 14.94
N PHE A 38 -1.36 -12.52 15.63
CA PHE A 38 -0.02 -12.62 15.05
C PHE A 38 -0.01 -13.55 13.82
N TYR A 39 -0.55 -14.76 13.95
CA TYR A 39 -0.56 -15.72 12.84
C TYR A 39 -1.48 -15.30 11.69
N ALA A 40 -2.58 -14.60 11.98
CA ALA A 40 -3.43 -14.00 10.95
C ALA A 40 -2.66 -12.92 10.15
N TRP A 41 -1.91 -12.06 10.83
CA TRP A 41 -1.03 -11.09 10.18
C TRP A 41 0.08 -11.79 9.40
N LYS A 42 0.74 -12.79 9.99
CA LYS A 42 1.76 -13.56 9.29
C LYS A 42 1.18 -14.12 7.99
N ARG A 43 0.03 -14.82 7.99
CA ARG A 43 -0.59 -15.29 6.74
C ARG A 43 -0.90 -14.18 5.72
N LYS A 44 -1.35 -13.02 6.18
CA LYS A 44 -1.73 -11.89 5.31
C LYS A 44 -0.52 -11.16 4.70
N TYR A 45 0.58 -11.09 5.44
CA TYR A 45 1.76 -10.30 5.08
C TYR A 45 2.99 -11.18 4.75
N THR A 46 2.90 -12.51 4.86
CA THR A 46 3.95 -13.43 4.40
C THR A 46 4.15 -13.23 2.90
N GLY A 47 5.40 -13.01 2.48
CA GLY A 47 5.73 -12.71 1.09
C GLY A 47 5.61 -11.23 0.71
N MET A 48 5.12 -10.36 1.59
CA MET A 48 5.27 -8.90 1.49
C MET A 48 6.40 -8.47 2.42
N GLN A 49 7.59 -8.23 1.89
CA GLN A 49 8.64 -7.60 2.70
C GLN A 49 8.22 -6.17 3.04
N GLY A 50 8.71 -5.62 4.16
CA GLY A 50 8.38 -4.24 4.56
C GLY A 50 8.63 -3.20 3.46
N GLY A 51 9.62 -3.44 2.59
CA GLY A 51 9.89 -2.62 1.40
C GLY A 51 8.84 -2.73 0.29
N ASP A 52 8.16 -3.87 0.17
CA ASP A 52 7.13 -4.10 -0.85
C ASP A 52 5.87 -3.26 -0.59
N VAL A 53 5.52 -3.03 0.68
CA VAL A 53 4.38 -2.17 1.03
C VAL A 53 4.66 -0.71 0.70
N GLN A 54 5.87 -0.22 0.99
CA GLN A 54 6.29 1.12 0.61
C GLN A 54 6.34 1.29 -0.91
N LYS A 55 6.88 0.29 -1.62
CA LYS A 55 6.93 0.26 -3.08
C LYS A 55 5.53 0.22 -3.71
N LEU A 56 4.61 -0.57 -3.16
CA LEU A 56 3.21 -0.62 -3.60
C LEU A 56 2.51 0.72 -3.42
N ARG A 57 2.74 1.41 -2.31
CA ARG A 57 2.19 2.75 -2.08
C ARG A 57 2.72 3.76 -3.09
N GLN A 58 4.04 3.78 -3.31
CA GLN A 58 4.67 4.66 -4.30
C GLN A 58 4.15 4.38 -5.72
N LEU A 59 4.02 3.10 -6.09
CA LEU A 59 3.46 2.70 -7.37
C LEU A 59 1.99 3.12 -7.52
N ALA A 60 1.20 3.04 -6.45
CA ALA A 60 -0.19 3.48 -6.47
C ALA A 60 -0.31 5.01 -6.64
N GLU A 61 0.50 5.78 -5.91
CA GLU A 61 0.58 7.24 -6.02
C GLU A 61 1.02 7.67 -7.43
N GLU A 62 2.06 7.03 -7.97
CA GLU A 62 2.54 7.31 -9.32
C GLU A 62 1.51 6.92 -10.39
N ASN A 63 0.84 5.77 -10.25
CA ASN A 63 -0.23 5.37 -11.16
C ASN A 63 -1.38 6.38 -11.18
N ALA A 64 -1.77 6.90 -10.00
CA ALA A 64 -2.79 7.94 -9.90
C ALA A 64 -2.34 9.23 -10.59
N ARG A 65 -1.08 9.65 -10.41
CA ARG A 65 -0.50 10.81 -11.08
C ARG A 65 -0.51 10.64 -12.60
N LEU A 66 -0.01 9.50 -13.09
CA LEU A 66 0.04 9.19 -14.52
C LEU A 66 -1.35 9.17 -15.15
N LYS A 67 -2.34 8.56 -14.51
CA LYS A 67 -3.74 8.57 -14.99
C LYS A 67 -4.28 10.00 -15.13
N LYS A 68 -3.99 10.89 -14.17
CA LYS A 68 -4.41 12.29 -14.24
C LYS A 68 -3.76 13.01 -15.43
N VAL A 69 -2.46 12.82 -15.64
CA VAL A 69 -1.73 13.41 -16.76
C VAL A 69 -2.29 12.92 -18.09
N VAL A 70 -2.53 11.62 -18.22
CA VAL A 70 -3.12 11.02 -19.44
C VAL A 70 -4.53 11.56 -19.70
N ALA A 71 -5.37 11.66 -18.67
CA ALA A 71 -6.71 12.22 -18.83
C ALA A 71 -6.67 13.69 -19.30
N ASN A 72 -5.79 14.51 -18.73
CA ASN A 72 -5.63 15.90 -19.14
C ASN A 72 -5.16 16.01 -20.61
N MET A 73 -4.15 15.21 -20.99
CA MET A 73 -3.68 15.19 -22.38
C MET A 73 -4.77 14.75 -23.35
N ALA A 74 -5.57 13.74 -22.99
CA ALA A 74 -6.70 13.31 -23.81
C ALA A 74 -7.71 14.44 -24.04
N LEU A 75 -8.06 15.18 -22.98
CA LEU A 75 -8.95 16.34 -23.09
C LEU A 75 -8.37 17.46 -23.97
N GLU A 76 -7.06 17.74 -23.85
CA GLU A 76 -6.39 18.73 -24.72
C GLU A 76 -6.38 18.29 -26.18
N ILE A 77 -6.12 17.01 -26.46
CA ILE A 77 -6.16 16.46 -27.82
C ILE A 77 -7.55 16.58 -28.42
N ASP A 78 -8.59 16.23 -27.66
CA ASP A 78 -9.98 16.33 -28.12
C ASP A 78 -10.36 17.79 -28.42
N ALA A 79 -10.00 18.73 -27.53
CA ALA A 79 -10.23 20.15 -27.76
C ALA A 79 -9.51 20.70 -29.01
N LEU A 80 -8.28 20.23 -29.27
CA LEU A 80 -7.52 20.62 -30.46
C LEU A 80 -8.15 20.06 -31.74
N LYS A 81 -8.62 18.81 -31.73
CA LYS A 81 -9.33 18.21 -32.87
C LYS A 81 -10.62 18.96 -33.18
N ASP A 82 -11.44 19.23 -32.15
CA ASP A 82 -12.67 20.01 -32.31
C ASP A 82 -12.40 21.40 -32.90
N ALA A 83 -11.31 22.06 -32.48
CA ALA A 83 -10.93 23.37 -33.00
C ALA A 83 -10.49 23.32 -34.47
N LEU A 84 -9.77 22.26 -34.88
CA LEU A 84 -9.35 22.06 -36.26
C LEU A 84 -10.54 21.73 -37.18
N GLU A 85 -11.48 20.90 -36.71
CA GLU A 85 -12.70 20.57 -37.45
C GLU A 85 -13.61 21.79 -37.64
N LYS A 86 -13.69 22.70 -36.66
CA LYS A 86 -14.48 23.94 -36.76
C LYS A 86 -13.87 25.01 -37.68
N ASN A 87 -12.57 24.92 -37.98
CA ASN A 87 -11.86 25.85 -38.87
C ASN A 87 -11.69 25.31 -40.30
N SER A 88 -12.27 24.14 -40.61
CA SER A 88 -12.24 23.48 -41.93
C SER A 88 -13.53 23.69 -42.71
#